data_AF-A0A970ZV92-F1
#
_entry.id   AF-A0A970ZV92-F1
#
_cell.length_a   1.000
_cell.length_b   1.000
_cell.length_c   1.000
_cell.angle_alpha   90.00
_cell.angle_beta   90.00
_cell.angle_gamma   90.00
#
_symmetry.space_group_name_H-M   'P 1'
#
loop_
_entity.id
_entity.type
_entity.pdbx_description
1 polymer ?
#
loop_
_entity_poly.entity_id
_entity_poly.type
_entity_poly.pdbx_seq_one_letter_code
_entity_poly.pdbx_strand_id
1 'polypeptide(L)'
;LAGCVAAERDPDRVTELFALFDETDPAYRKTGLAGFAANAADFVRRPVELGARPALLDEAGTEKIAGMLTWPGKPLPPGYEPPRPLTADEQAQFDMGKILYAGVCAGCHQPNGAGLNGIAPPLIDSEWVTGSPDRLSRIVLHGVRGYITVKGRRYQLDMPPLGALGDEPIAAVLTYLRREWGHGADPISPDFVKKVREKEAGRTDSWTEKELLKIE
;
A
#
# COMPACT_ATOMS: atom_id res chain seq x y z
N LEU A 1 -5.99 -9.20 -18.06
CA LEU A 1 -4.77 -9.73 -17.41
C LEU A 1 -3.72 -8.65 -17.19
N ALA A 2 -3.15 -8.08 -18.26
CA ALA A 2 -2.09 -7.06 -18.16
C ALA A 2 -2.46 -5.83 -17.30
N GLY A 3 -3.70 -5.33 -17.42
CA GLY A 3 -4.20 -4.24 -16.57
C GLY A 3 -4.30 -4.60 -15.08
N CYS A 4 -4.54 -5.88 -14.74
CA CYS A 4 -4.54 -6.33 -13.33
C CYS A 4 -3.12 -6.38 -12.79
N VAL A 5 -2.17 -6.94 -13.55
CA VAL A 5 -0.75 -6.95 -13.19
C VAL A 5 -0.21 -5.53 -13.01
N ALA A 6 -0.60 -4.60 -13.89
CA ALA A 6 -0.29 -3.19 -13.72
C ALA A 6 -0.88 -2.63 -12.41
N ALA A 7 -2.15 -2.91 -12.11
CA ALA A 7 -2.78 -2.43 -10.88
C ALA A 7 -2.13 -2.98 -9.60
N GLU A 8 -1.58 -4.19 -9.65
CA GLU A 8 -0.86 -4.83 -8.52
C GLU A 8 0.52 -4.23 -8.26
N ARG A 9 1.22 -3.76 -9.31
CA ARG A 9 2.56 -3.14 -9.25
C ARG A 9 3.66 -4.02 -8.63
N ASP A 10 3.44 -5.32 -8.62
CA ASP A 10 4.42 -6.29 -8.18
C ASP A 10 5.56 -6.38 -9.22
N PRO A 11 6.82 -6.06 -8.87
CA PRO A 11 7.94 -6.11 -9.81
C PRO A 11 8.16 -7.47 -10.48
N ASP A 12 7.94 -8.56 -9.74
CA ASP A 12 8.15 -9.92 -10.24
C ASP A 12 7.06 -10.26 -11.26
N ARG A 13 5.80 -9.96 -10.93
CA ARG A 13 4.69 -10.19 -11.87
C ARG A 13 4.77 -9.31 -13.12
N VAL A 14 5.26 -8.08 -12.99
CA VAL A 14 5.49 -7.19 -14.14
C VAL A 14 6.61 -7.76 -15.01
N THR A 15 7.69 -8.24 -14.41
CA THR A 15 8.80 -8.88 -15.12
C THR A 15 8.35 -10.15 -15.86
N GLU A 16 7.58 -11.01 -15.21
CA GLU A 16 6.99 -12.22 -15.81
C GLU A 16 6.07 -11.88 -16.99
N LEU A 17 5.20 -10.89 -16.83
CA LEU A 17 4.31 -10.42 -17.90
C LEU A 17 5.09 -9.91 -19.11
N PHE A 18 6.18 -9.19 -18.87
CA PHE A 18 7.03 -8.62 -19.91
C PHE A 18 7.82 -9.70 -20.65
N ALA A 19 8.36 -10.69 -19.93
CA ALA A 19 8.99 -11.86 -20.56
C ALA A 19 7.99 -12.63 -21.45
N LEU A 20 6.75 -12.80 -20.98
CA LEU A 20 5.68 -13.42 -21.79
C LEU A 20 5.40 -12.61 -23.06
N PHE A 21 5.40 -11.28 -22.96
CA PHE A 21 5.19 -10.41 -24.12
C PHE A 21 6.30 -10.54 -25.16
N ASP A 22 7.56 -10.70 -24.76
CA ASP A 22 8.69 -10.89 -25.67
C ASP A 22 8.53 -12.13 -26.57
N GLU A 23 7.85 -13.17 -26.08
CA GLU A 23 7.57 -14.42 -26.81
C GLU A 23 6.22 -14.41 -27.56
N THR A 24 5.37 -13.42 -27.32
CA THR A 24 4.01 -13.34 -27.88
C THR A 24 3.98 -12.66 -29.24
N ASP A 25 3.07 -13.08 -30.12
CA ASP A 25 2.80 -12.45 -31.42
C ASP A 25 2.59 -10.91 -31.29
N PRO A 26 3.13 -10.09 -32.22
CA PRO A 26 3.11 -8.63 -32.12
C PRO A 26 1.73 -7.99 -31.93
N ALA A 27 0.67 -8.57 -32.52
CA ALA A 27 -0.68 -8.01 -32.40
C ALA A 27 -1.25 -8.20 -30.98
N TYR A 28 -1.01 -9.37 -30.39
CA TYR A 28 -1.41 -9.68 -29.01
C TYR A 28 -0.55 -8.92 -28.00
N ARG A 29 0.77 -8.81 -28.24
CA ARG A 29 1.69 -7.98 -27.47
C ARG A 29 1.21 -6.53 -27.39
N LYS A 30 0.93 -5.91 -28.54
CA LYS A 30 0.43 -4.52 -28.61
C LYS A 30 -0.84 -4.32 -27.79
N THR A 31 -1.77 -5.28 -27.86
CA THR A 31 -3.02 -5.24 -27.08
C THR A 31 -2.75 -5.37 -25.58
N GLY A 32 -1.83 -6.26 -25.19
CA GLY A 32 -1.42 -6.45 -23.80
C GLY A 32 -0.75 -5.20 -23.21
N LEU A 33 0.19 -4.60 -23.95
CA LEU A 33 0.88 -3.36 -23.58
C LEU A 33 -0.08 -2.18 -23.46
N ALA A 34 -1.06 -2.04 -24.37
CA ALA A 34 -2.11 -1.03 -24.25
C ALA A 34 -2.94 -1.23 -22.96
N GLY A 35 -3.28 -2.47 -22.63
CA GLY A 35 -3.97 -2.82 -21.39
C GLY A 35 -3.15 -2.53 -20.12
N PHE A 36 -1.83 -2.72 -20.17
CA PHE A 36 -0.92 -2.33 -19.09
C PHE A 36 -0.89 -0.80 -18.92
N ALA A 37 -0.64 -0.09 -20.02
CA ALA A 37 -0.50 1.37 -20.07
C ALA A 37 -1.80 2.14 -19.73
N ALA A 38 -2.95 1.47 -19.69
CA ALA A 38 -4.22 2.08 -19.27
C ALA A 38 -4.15 2.62 -17.82
N ASN A 39 -3.30 2.04 -16.96
CA ASN A 39 -3.16 2.42 -15.55
C ASN A 39 -2.04 3.46 -15.30
N ALA A 40 -1.40 4.02 -16.34
CA ALA A 40 -0.15 4.78 -16.17
C ALA A 40 -0.23 6.03 -15.27
N ALA A 41 -1.41 6.65 -15.14
CA ALA A 41 -1.58 7.82 -14.27
C ALA A 41 -1.23 7.50 -12.79
N ASP A 42 -1.40 6.25 -12.38
CA ASP A 42 -1.20 5.86 -10.99
C ASP A 42 0.29 5.62 -10.65
N PHE A 43 1.17 5.53 -11.65
CA PHE A 43 2.58 5.16 -11.50
C PHE A 43 3.52 6.37 -11.37
N VAL A 44 3.04 7.59 -11.62
CA VAL A 44 3.83 8.82 -11.44
C VAL A 44 4.32 8.95 -9.99
N ARG A 45 3.49 8.55 -9.02
CA ARG A 45 3.84 8.62 -7.59
C ARG A 45 4.65 7.44 -7.08
N ARG A 46 4.57 6.29 -7.76
CA ARG A 46 5.18 5.02 -7.35
C ARG A 46 5.41 4.16 -8.59
N PRO A 47 6.53 4.39 -9.30
CA PRO A 47 6.91 3.55 -10.43
C PRO A 47 7.23 2.13 -9.94
N VAL A 48 7.09 1.13 -10.81
CA VAL A 48 7.53 -0.23 -10.50
C VAL A 48 9.04 -0.29 -10.68
N GLU A 49 9.76 -0.66 -9.62
CA GLU A 49 11.21 -0.81 -9.63
C GLU A 49 11.58 -2.19 -10.15
N LEU A 50 12.20 -2.23 -11.32
CA LEU A 50 12.70 -3.44 -11.96
C LEU A 50 14.22 -3.54 -11.78
N GLY A 51 14.74 -4.77 -11.74
CA GLY A 51 16.18 -5.00 -11.64
C GLY A 51 16.98 -4.53 -12.87
N ALA A 52 16.32 -4.44 -14.04
CA ALA A 52 16.94 -4.02 -15.29
C ALA A 52 15.91 -3.39 -16.25
N ARG A 53 16.39 -2.70 -17.29
CA ARG A 53 15.56 -2.17 -18.38
C ARG A 53 14.96 -3.33 -19.20
N PRO A 54 13.62 -3.44 -19.33
CA PRO A 54 13.01 -4.45 -20.20
C PRO A 54 13.31 -4.20 -21.68
N ALA A 55 13.58 -5.26 -22.43
CA ALA A 55 13.89 -5.20 -23.87
C ALA A 55 12.71 -4.68 -24.70
N LEU A 56 11.47 -5.01 -24.31
CA LEU A 56 10.25 -4.52 -24.96
C LEU A 56 10.16 -2.99 -25.08
N LEU A 57 10.89 -2.23 -24.24
CA LEU A 57 10.92 -0.77 -24.28
C LEU A 57 11.71 -0.21 -25.47
N ASP A 58 12.29 -1.06 -26.33
CA ASP A 58 12.86 -0.67 -27.63
C ASP A 58 11.78 -0.54 -28.73
N GLU A 59 10.57 -1.02 -28.48
CA GLU A 59 9.44 -0.90 -29.40
C GLU A 59 8.81 0.50 -29.36
N ALA A 60 8.42 1.02 -30.54
CA ALA A 60 7.72 2.29 -30.65
C ALA A 60 6.36 2.27 -29.93
N GLY A 61 6.01 3.35 -29.22
CA GLY A 61 4.75 3.44 -28.47
C GLY A 61 4.81 2.92 -27.04
N THR A 62 5.99 2.57 -26.53
CA THR A 62 6.21 2.10 -25.15
C THR A 62 6.62 3.20 -24.18
N GLU A 63 6.65 4.47 -24.61
CA GLU A 63 7.11 5.62 -23.81
C GLU A 63 6.27 5.79 -22.54
N LYS A 64 4.96 5.56 -22.65
CA LYS A 64 4.03 5.60 -21.51
C LYS A 64 4.33 4.49 -20.49
N ILE A 65 4.72 3.32 -20.96
CA ILE A 65 5.10 2.17 -20.12
C ILE A 65 6.46 2.43 -19.47
N ALA A 66 7.43 2.95 -20.22
CA ALA A 66 8.72 3.36 -19.66
C ALA A 66 8.55 4.39 -18.54
N GLY A 67 7.58 5.30 -18.64
CA GLY A 67 7.24 6.25 -17.58
C GLY A 67 6.68 5.61 -16.29
N MET A 68 6.16 4.39 -16.37
CA MET A 68 5.60 3.64 -15.24
C MET A 68 6.66 2.86 -14.44
N LEU A 69 7.88 2.75 -14.96
CA LEU A 69 8.92 1.86 -14.46
C LEU A 69 10.15 2.66 -14.02
N THR A 70 10.93 2.11 -13.09
CA THR A 70 12.29 2.55 -12.78
C THR A 70 13.23 1.35 -12.75
N TRP A 71 14.53 1.57 -12.93
CA TRP A 71 15.58 0.55 -12.87
C TRP A 71 16.94 1.23 -12.63
N PRO A 72 17.99 0.50 -12.26
CA PRO A 72 19.31 1.07 -12.04
C PRO A 72 19.80 1.92 -13.22
N GLY A 73 20.08 3.20 -12.97
CA GLY A 73 20.56 4.15 -13.97
C GLY A 73 19.47 4.92 -14.75
N LYS A 74 18.18 4.63 -14.55
CA LYS A 74 17.09 5.45 -15.10
C LYS A 74 16.88 6.70 -14.24
N PRO A 75 16.79 7.91 -14.84
CA PRO A 75 16.31 9.08 -14.11
C PRO A 75 14.91 8.83 -13.55
N LEU A 76 14.70 9.24 -12.29
CA LEU A 76 13.39 9.16 -11.65
C LEU A 76 12.37 10.05 -12.39
N PRO A 77 11.07 9.70 -12.38
CA PRO A 77 10.03 10.55 -12.95
C PRO A 77 10.06 11.97 -12.34
N PRO A 78 9.88 13.03 -13.14
CA PRO A 78 9.81 14.39 -12.60
C PRO A 78 8.72 14.52 -11.52
N GLY A 79 9.09 15.05 -10.36
CA GLY A 79 8.18 15.20 -9.20
C GLY A 79 7.99 13.94 -8.35
N TYR A 80 8.66 12.82 -8.69
CA TYR A 80 8.78 11.68 -7.78
C TYR A 80 9.95 11.93 -6.82
N GLU A 81 9.62 12.04 -5.54
CA GLU A 81 10.60 11.99 -4.46
C GLU A 81 10.53 10.60 -3.83
N PRO A 82 11.62 9.81 -3.87
CA PRO A 82 11.63 8.52 -3.21
C PRO A 82 11.45 8.72 -1.71
N PRO A 83 10.76 7.79 -1.02
CA PRO A 83 10.62 7.86 0.43
C PRO A 83 11.99 7.91 1.08
N ARG A 84 12.15 8.71 2.14
CA ARG A 84 13.40 8.69 2.89
C ARG A 84 13.69 7.28 3.39
N PRO A 85 14.96 6.85 3.43
CA PRO A 85 15.33 5.61 4.10
C PRO A 85 14.88 5.61 5.56
N LEU A 86 14.52 4.42 6.06
CA LEU A 86 14.29 4.22 7.49
C LEU A 86 15.61 4.33 8.24
N THR A 87 15.57 4.88 9.45
CA THR A 87 16.69 4.74 10.39
C THR A 87 16.80 3.29 10.85
N ALA A 88 17.91 2.92 11.52
CA ALA A 88 18.08 1.57 12.05
C ALA A 88 16.95 1.18 13.02
N ASP A 89 16.53 2.09 13.89
CA ASP A 89 15.45 1.86 14.85
C ASP A 89 14.09 1.71 14.15
N GLU A 90 13.82 2.53 13.13
CA GLU A 90 12.60 2.44 12.34
C GLU A 90 12.56 1.16 11.49
N GLN A 91 13.71 0.70 10.99
CA GLN A 91 13.82 -0.57 10.29
C GLN A 91 13.53 -1.75 11.23
N ALA A 92 14.08 -1.74 12.44
CA ALA A 92 13.77 -2.76 13.45
C ALA A 92 12.27 -2.75 13.82
N GLN A 93 11.68 -1.56 13.93
CA GLN A 93 10.25 -1.40 14.17
C GLN A 93 9.40 -1.91 12.98
N PHE A 94 9.82 -1.65 11.75
CA PHE A 94 9.20 -2.18 10.53
C PHE A 94 9.23 -3.71 10.49
N ASP A 95 10.38 -4.32 10.79
CA ASP A 95 10.58 -5.77 10.79
C ASP A 95 9.71 -6.46 11.85
N MET A 96 9.60 -5.86 13.04
CA MET A 96 8.65 -6.29 14.07
C MET A 96 7.20 -6.18 13.58
N GLY A 97 6.86 -5.07 12.93
CA GLY A 97 5.54 -4.83 12.36
C GLY A 97 5.14 -5.87 11.32
N LYS A 98 6.09 -6.32 10.50
CA LYS A 98 5.90 -7.39 9.51
C LYS A 98 5.49 -8.71 10.16
N ILE A 99 6.16 -9.09 11.25
CA ILE A 99 5.85 -10.32 12.01
C ILE A 99 4.44 -10.22 12.61
N LEU A 100 4.12 -9.09 13.24
CA LEU A 100 2.80 -8.84 13.82
C LEU A 100 1.70 -8.84 12.76
N TYR A 101 1.95 -8.22 11.61
CA TYR A 101 1.01 -8.20 10.50
C TYR A 101 0.65 -9.63 10.05
N ALA A 102 1.66 -10.48 9.86
CA ALA A 102 1.46 -11.87 9.46
C ALA A 102 0.61 -12.66 10.47
N GLY A 103 0.81 -12.43 11.77
CA GLY A 103 0.09 -13.15 12.84
C GLY A 103 -1.32 -12.60 13.14
N VAL A 104 -1.54 -11.30 13.00
CA VAL A 104 -2.75 -10.63 13.52
C VAL A 104 -3.63 -10.06 12.40
N CYS A 105 -3.04 -9.52 11.35
CA CYS A 105 -3.76 -8.71 10.35
C CYS A 105 -4.00 -9.46 9.04
N ALA A 106 -3.03 -10.28 8.61
CA ALA A 106 -3.02 -10.93 7.31
C ALA A 106 -4.16 -11.95 7.12
N GLY A 107 -4.72 -12.50 8.20
CA GLY A 107 -5.87 -13.42 8.12
C GLY A 107 -7.11 -12.77 7.47
N CYS A 108 -7.30 -11.46 7.69
CA CYS A 108 -8.40 -10.70 7.08
C CYS A 108 -7.93 -9.86 5.89
N HIS A 109 -6.80 -9.15 6.04
CA HIS A 109 -6.31 -8.20 5.03
C HIS A 109 -5.43 -8.84 3.95
N GLN A 110 -5.20 -10.15 4.01
CA GLN A 110 -4.31 -10.95 3.16
C GLN A 110 -2.82 -10.63 3.34
N PRO A 111 -1.91 -11.57 3.08
CA PRO A 111 -0.46 -11.32 3.20
C PRO A 111 0.04 -10.13 2.35
N ASN A 112 -0.57 -9.90 1.20
CA ASN A 112 -0.24 -8.80 0.29
C ASN A 112 -1.04 -7.51 0.55
N GLY A 113 -1.86 -7.46 1.61
CA GLY A 113 -2.65 -6.27 1.93
C GLY A 113 -3.78 -5.97 0.95
N ALA A 114 -4.09 -6.85 0.00
CA ALA A 114 -5.14 -6.63 -0.99
C ALA A 114 -6.56 -6.69 -0.41
N GLY A 115 -6.68 -7.11 0.85
CA GLY A 115 -7.97 -7.38 1.47
C GLY A 115 -8.66 -8.58 0.84
N LEU A 116 -9.87 -8.85 1.31
CA LEU A 116 -10.71 -9.92 0.79
C LEU A 116 -12.15 -9.43 0.77
N ASN A 117 -12.76 -9.43 -0.42
CA ASN A 117 -14.12 -8.91 -0.61
C ASN A 117 -15.10 -9.55 0.38
N GLY A 118 -15.87 -8.72 1.08
CA GLY A 118 -16.82 -9.18 2.11
C GLY A 118 -16.21 -9.47 3.48
N ILE A 119 -14.88 -9.42 3.63
CA ILE A 119 -14.18 -9.67 4.90
C ILE A 119 -13.39 -8.45 5.36
N ALA A 120 -12.49 -7.92 4.52
CA ALA A 120 -11.65 -6.79 4.88
C ALA A 120 -11.34 -5.92 3.65
N PRO A 121 -11.22 -4.58 3.82
CA PRO A 121 -10.80 -3.71 2.74
C PRO A 121 -9.30 -3.88 2.44
N PRO A 122 -8.84 -3.46 1.25
CA PRO A 122 -7.41 -3.40 0.96
C PRO A 122 -6.72 -2.38 1.86
N LEU A 123 -5.52 -2.72 2.31
CA LEU A 123 -4.58 -1.82 2.98
C LEU A 123 -3.56 -1.26 1.99
N ILE A 124 -3.24 -2.02 0.95
CA ILE A 124 -2.40 -1.55 -0.16
C ILE A 124 -3.07 -0.36 -0.87
N ASP A 125 -2.34 0.75 -0.94
CA ASP A 125 -2.76 2.06 -1.44
C ASP A 125 -3.96 2.68 -0.73
N SER A 126 -4.29 2.22 0.47
CA SER A 126 -5.42 2.77 1.22
C SER A 126 -5.12 4.21 1.66
N GLU A 127 -6.07 5.10 1.42
CA GLU A 127 -6.06 6.48 1.90
C GLU A 127 -6.07 6.56 3.43
N TRP A 128 -6.56 5.51 4.10
CA TRP A 128 -6.54 5.39 5.56
C TRP A 128 -5.17 5.01 6.10
N VAL A 129 -4.38 4.25 5.34
CA VAL A 129 -3.03 3.83 5.73
C VAL A 129 -2.02 4.94 5.47
N THR A 130 -2.05 5.50 4.27
CA THR A 130 -1.04 6.48 3.81
C THR A 130 -1.37 7.93 4.19
N GLY A 131 -2.62 8.21 4.58
CA GLY A 131 -3.06 9.53 5.03
C GLY A 131 -2.71 9.83 6.50
N SER A 132 -3.70 10.32 7.26
CA SER A 132 -3.52 10.77 8.64
C SER A 132 -3.08 9.63 9.58
N PRO A 133 -1.89 9.74 10.22
CA PRO A 133 -1.43 8.75 11.19
C PRO A 133 -2.32 8.71 12.44
N ASP A 134 -3.02 9.81 12.77
CA ASP A 134 -3.94 9.86 13.91
C ASP A 134 -5.17 8.96 13.66
N ARG A 135 -5.81 9.12 12.48
CA ARG A 135 -6.95 8.28 12.09
C ARG A 135 -6.59 6.81 12.02
N LEU A 136 -5.44 6.48 11.41
CA LEU A 136 -4.97 5.10 11.33
C LEU A 136 -4.73 4.50 12.72
N SER A 137 -4.09 5.25 13.62
CA SER A 137 -3.83 4.81 15.00
C SER A 137 -5.13 4.54 15.75
N ARG A 138 -6.14 5.40 15.59
CA ARG A 138 -7.47 5.24 16.19
C ARG A 138 -8.22 4.01 15.71
N ILE A 139 -8.14 3.71 14.41
CA ILE A 139 -8.71 2.51 13.82
C ILE A 139 -8.11 1.26 14.48
N VAL A 140 -6.79 1.19 14.65
CA VAL A 140 -6.16 0.01 15.27
C VAL A 140 -6.42 -0.04 16.78
N LEU A 141 -6.37 1.10 17.48
CA LEU A 141 -6.60 1.14 18.93
C LEU A 141 -8.02 0.73 19.31
N HIS A 142 -9.03 1.24 18.59
CA HIS A 142 -10.45 1.12 19.01
C HIS A 142 -11.33 0.38 17.99
N GLY A 143 -10.79 -0.03 16.86
CA GLY A 143 -11.54 -0.67 15.79
C GLY A 143 -12.34 0.33 14.95
N VAL A 144 -12.96 -0.18 13.89
CA VAL A 144 -13.89 0.58 13.04
C VAL A 144 -15.12 -0.27 12.79
N ARG A 145 -16.30 0.35 12.74
CA ARG A 145 -17.58 -0.33 12.53
C ARG A 145 -18.46 0.34 11.49
N GLY A 146 -19.32 -0.46 10.88
CA GLY A 146 -20.29 -0.02 9.90
C GLY A 146 -19.67 0.31 8.54
N TYR A 147 -20.09 1.42 7.93
CA TYR A 147 -19.63 1.77 6.59
C TYR A 147 -18.27 2.48 6.61
N ILE A 148 -17.39 2.05 5.70
CA ILE A 148 -16.13 2.72 5.38
C ILE A 148 -15.86 2.64 3.88
N THR A 149 -15.35 3.72 3.30
CA THR A 149 -14.95 3.82 1.90
C THR A 149 -13.45 3.68 1.80
N VAL A 150 -12.97 2.73 1.01
CA VAL A 150 -11.54 2.51 0.78
C VAL A 150 -11.31 2.39 -0.71
N LYS A 151 -10.39 3.19 -1.27
CA LYS A 151 -10.13 3.27 -2.71
C LYS A 151 -11.42 3.45 -3.53
N GLY A 152 -12.33 4.30 -3.04
CA GLY A 152 -13.62 4.62 -3.69
C GLY A 152 -14.67 3.50 -3.63
N ARG A 153 -14.39 2.37 -2.97
CA ARG A 153 -15.35 1.28 -2.77
C ARG A 153 -15.87 1.30 -1.34
N ARG A 154 -17.19 1.12 -1.18
CA ARG A 154 -17.85 1.12 0.12
C ARG A 154 -17.89 -0.30 0.70
N TYR A 155 -17.48 -0.44 1.95
CA TYR A 155 -17.48 -1.66 2.74
C TYR A 155 -18.41 -1.51 3.93
N GLN A 156 -19.07 -2.59 4.34
CA GLN A 156 -19.87 -2.66 5.56
C GLN A 156 -19.36 -3.81 6.41
N LEU A 157 -18.54 -3.49 7.41
CA LEU A 157 -17.82 -4.47 8.21
C LEU A 157 -17.39 -3.87 9.54
N ASP A 158 -17.00 -4.76 10.45
CA ASP A 158 -16.47 -4.38 11.76
C ASP A 158 -15.06 -4.95 11.91
N MET A 159 -14.10 -4.06 12.16
CA MET A 159 -12.75 -4.40 12.57
C MET A 159 -12.67 -4.24 14.09
N PRO A 160 -12.38 -5.32 14.85
CA PRO A 160 -12.31 -5.24 16.31
C PRO A 160 -11.13 -4.37 16.78
N PRO A 161 -11.21 -3.78 17.98
CA PRO A 161 -10.11 -3.04 18.60
C PRO A 161 -8.91 -3.95 18.87
N LEU A 162 -7.71 -3.44 18.59
CA LEU A 162 -6.42 -4.09 18.89
C LEU A 162 -5.61 -3.31 19.93
N GLY A 163 -6.23 -2.39 20.66
CA GLY A 163 -5.58 -1.57 21.68
C GLY A 163 -4.85 -2.36 22.78
N ALA A 164 -5.25 -3.60 23.03
CA ALA A 164 -4.60 -4.48 24.01
C ALA A 164 -3.17 -4.90 23.63
N LEU A 165 -2.76 -4.74 22.37
CA LEU A 165 -1.40 -5.03 21.92
C LEU A 165 -0.36 -4.07 22.52
N GLY A 166 -0.76 -2.92 23.05
CA GLY A 166 0.16 -1.90 23.55
C GLY A 166 0.71 -0.97 22.47
N ASP A 167 1.47 0.04 22.88
CA ASP A 167 1.87 1.14 21.99
C ASP A 167 2.97 0.75 21.01
N GLU A 168 3.99 0.01 21.46
CA GLU A 168 5.10 -0.42 20.61
C GLU A 168 4.65 -1.40 19.52
N PRO A 169 3.86 -2.46 19.80
CA PRO A 169 3.41 -3.37 18.75
C PRO A 169 2.46 -2.70 17.75
N ILE A 170 1.61 -1.76 18.22
CA ILE A 170 0.75 -0.98 17.32
C ILE A 170 1.60 -0.07 16.44
N ALA A 171 2.54 0.69 17.00
CA ALA A 171 3.44 1.54 16.24
C ALA A 171 4.23 0.73 15.19
N ALA A 172 4.68 -0.47 15.54
CA ALA A 172 5.35 -1.40 14.66
C ALA A 172 4.48 -1.79 13.46
N VAL A 173 3.28 -2.32 13.69
CA VAL A 173 2.40 -2.73 12.57
C VAL A 173 1.97 -1.54 11.72
N LEU A 174 1.71 -0.38 12.32
CA LEU A 174 1.34 0.82 11.56
C LEU A 174 2.50 1.33 10.69
N THR A 175 3.73 1.24 11.19
CA THR A 175 4.93 1.58 10.41
C THR A 175 5.13 0.59 9.26
N TYR A 176 4.95 -0.71 9.50
CA TYR A 176 4.96 -1.71 8.45
C TYR A 176 3.94 -1.38 7.35
N LEU A 177 2.67 -1.15 7.72
CA LEU A 177 1.63 -0.80 6.74
C LEU A 177 1.97 0.45 5.92
N ARG A 178 2.63 1.44 6.52
CA ARG A 178 2.98 2.72 5.88
C ARG A 178 4.23 2.68 5.02
N ARG A 179 5.00 1.60 5.09
CA ARG A 179 6.28 1.43 4.39
C ARG A 179 6.33 0.20 3.48
N GLU A 180 5.41 -0.75 3.68
CA GLU A 180 5.25 -1.95 2.85
C GLU A 180 4.49 -1.64 1.55
N TRP A 181 4.61 -2.52 0.55
CA TRP A 181 3.92 -2.39 -0.75
C TRP A 181 4.27 -1.09 -1.51
N GLY A 182 5.51 -0.64 -1.33
CA GLY A 182 6.02 0.59 -1.93
C GLY A 182 5.40 1.86 -1.35
N HIS A 183 4.70 1.79 -0.21
CA HIS A 183 4.27 2.99 0.48
C HIS A 183 5.48 3.81 0.98
N GLY A 184 5.30 5.14 0.95
CA GLY A 184 6.34 6.10 1.33
C GLY A 184 5.98 6.95 2.54
N ALA A 185 4.95 6.57 3.29
CA ALA A 185 4.43 7.41 4.36
C ALA A 185 5.34 7.29 5.60
N ASP A 186 5.45 8.36 6.37
CA ASP A 186 6.35 8.38 7.53
C ASP A 186 6.00 7.30 8.56
N PRO A 187 7.00 6.66 9.19
CA PRO A 187 6.79 5.77 10.34
C PRO A 187 5.96 6.42 11.46
N ILE A 188 5.28 5.60 12.25
CA ILE A 188 4.54 6.05 13.43
C ILE A 188 5.29 5.57 14.68
N SER A 189 5.68 6.48 15.56
CA SER A 189 6.41 6.13 16.78
C SER A 189 5.49 5.59 17.89
N PRO A 190 6.01 4.79 18.84
CA PRO A 190 5.26 4.37 20.03
C PRO A 190 4.70 5.55 20.83
N ASP A 191 5.48 6.61 21.00
CA ASP A 191 5.03 7.84 21.68
C ASP A 191 3.84 8.51 20.99
N PHE A 192 3.77 8.44 19.66
CA PHE A 192 2.61 8.95 18.92
C PHE A 192 1.37 8.12 19.25
N VAL A 193 1.47 6.79 19.20
CA VAL A 193 0.35 5.89 19.53
C VAL A 193 -0.12 6.10 20.96
N LYS A 194 0.82 6.22 21.90
CA LYS A 194 0.54 6.52 23.30
C LYS A 194 -0.26 7.82 23.46
N LYS A 195 0.15 8.90 22.80
CA LYS A 195 -0.57 10.19 22.82
C LYS A 195 -1.98 10.06 22.26
N VAL A 196 -2.17 9.28 21.18
CA VAL A 196 -3.51 9.02 20.63
C VAL A 196 -4.35 8.23 21.63
N ARG A 197 -3.79 7.19 22.25
CA ARG A 197 -4.47 6.39 23.28
C ARG A 197 -4.90 7.23 24.47
N GLU A 198 -4.04 8.13 24.95
CA GLU A 198 -4.36 9.02 26.07
C GLU A 198 -5.49 9.99 25.73
N LYS A 199 -5.51 10.55 24.52
CA LYS A 199 -6.63 11.40 24.03
C LYS A 199 -7.95 10.64 24.00
N GLU A 200 -7.91 9.34 23.76
CA GLU A 200 -9.08 8.48 23.60
C GLU A 200 -9.36 7.58 24.82
N ALA A 201 -8.77 7.86 25.97
CA ALA A 201 -8.87 7.00 27.15
C ALA A 201 -10.31 6.73 27.61
N GLY A 202 -11.26 7.64 27.31
CA GLY A 202 -12.68 7.47 27.62
C GLY A 202 -13.50 6.72 26.55
N ARG A 203 -12.91 6.39 25.39
CA ARG A 203 -13.64 5.77 24.27
C ARG A 203 -13.68 4.25 24.42
N THR A 204 -14.89 3.69 24.41
CA THR A 204 -15.14 2.25 24.49
C THR A 204 -15.75 1.65 23.23
N ASP A 205 -16.31 2.48 22.35
CA ASP A 205 -16.94 2.06 21.10
C ASP A 205 -15.97 2.19 19.91
N SER A 206 -16.17 1.36 18.89
CA SER A 206 -15.42 1.46 17.64
C SER A 206 -15.77 2.72 16.86
N TRP A 207 -14.84 3.16 16.01
CA TRP A 207 -15.05 4.35 15.20
C TRP A 207 -15.99 4.08 14.03
N THR A 208 -16.75 5.10 13.64
CA THR A 208 -17.38 5.14 12.31
C THR A 208 -16.54 6.00 11.36
N GLU A 209 -16.65 5.76 10.06
CA GLU A 209 -16.00 6.60 9.04
C GLU A 209 -16.33 8.09 9.26
N LYS A 210 -17.60 8.42 9.55
CA LYS A 210 -18.04 9.80 9.77
C LYS A 210 -17.34 10.47 10.96
N GLU A 211 -17.04 9.73 12.02
CA GLU A 211 -16.30 10.27 13.16
C GLU A 211 -14.81 10.44 12.80
N LEU A 212 -14.20 9.46 12.14
CA LEU A 212 -12.80 9.54 11.74
C LEU A 212 -12.55 10.69 10.77
N LEU A 213 -13.45 10.95 9.83
CA LEU A 213 -13.32 12.05 8.88
C LEU A 213 -13.42 13.45 9.51
N LYS A 214 -13.85 13.57 10.77
CA LYS A 214 -13.81 14.84 11.52
C LYS A 214 -12.47 15.09 12.20
N ILE A 215 -11.58 14.11 12.19
CA ILE A 215 -10.24 14.19 12.77
C ILE A 215 -9.30 14.68 11.67
N GLU A 216 -8.62 15.78 11.95
CA GLU A 216 -7.68 16.44 11.04
C GLU A 216 -6.43 15.59 10.74
#